data_AF-A0A928S5R7-F1
#
_entry.id   AF-A0A928S5R7-F1
#
_cell.length_a   1.000
_cell.length_b   1.000
_cell.length_c   1.000
_cell.angle_alpha   90.00
_cell.angle_beta   90.00
_cell.angle_gamma   90.00
#
_symmetry.space_group_name_H-M   'P 1'
#
loop_
_entity.id
_entity.type
_entity.pdbx_description
1 polymer ?
#
loop_
_entity_poly.entity_id
_entity_poly.type
_entity_poly.pdbx_seq_one_letter_code
_entity_poly.pdbx_strand_id
1 'polypeptide(L)' 'MDRTVFEFGALDDDGGEPEYGLSRTPEERLEAAELLRQIHYGDAAITGRLQRVFEFAELGAG' A
#
# COMPACT_ATOMS: atom_id res chain seq x y z
N MET A 1 20.48 5.84 19.17
CA MET A 1 19.34 6.27 18.35
C MET A 1 19.23 7.77 18.48
N ASP A 2 19.21 8.48 17.36
CA ASP A 2 18.97 9.92 17.34
C ASP A 2 17.48 10.16 17.58
N ARG A 3 17.13 11.05 18.51
CA ARG A 3 15.73 11.37 18.84
C ARG A 3 15.21 12.60 18.10
N THR A 4 16.06 13.28 17.33
CA THR A 4 15.70 14.50 16.59
C THR A 4 14.94 14.22 15.29
N VAL A 5 14.84 12.96 14.89
CA VAL A 5 14.13 12.51 13.67
C VAL A 5 12.67 12.13 13.93
N PHE A 6 12.19 12.24 15.16
CA PHE A 6 10.79 11.93 15.51
C PHE A 6 10.00 13.21 15.69
N GLU A 7 8.82 13.24 15.10
CA GLU A 7 7.82 14.29 15.29
C GLU A 7 6.59 13.70 15.99
N PHE A 8 5.94 14.49 16.86
CA PHE A 8 4.72 14.10 17.57
C PHE A 8 3.53 14.83 16.96
N GLY A 9 2.67 14.11 16.24
CA GLY A 9 1.42 14.61 15.68
C GLY A 9 0.19 14.24 16.50
N ALA A 10 -0.95 14.84 16.18
CA ALA A 10 -2.24 14.43 16.73
C ALA A 10 -2.73 13.14 16.03
N LEU A 11 -3.60 12.37 16.66
CA LEU A 11 -4.09 11.09 16.09
C LEU A 11 -5.05 11.29 14.90
N ASP A 12 -5.68 12.45 14.84
CA ASP A 12 -6.60 12.89 13.79
C ASP A 12 -5.93 13.75 12.71
N ASP A 13 -4.63 14.03 12.90
CA ASP A 13 -3.79 14.65 11.89
C ASP A 13 -3.31 13.58 10.91
N ASP A 14 -3.45 13.84 9.61
CA ASP A 14 -2.99 12.93 8.57
C ASP A 14 -1.46 12.95 8.41
N GLY A 15 -0.78 13.89 9.09
CA GLY A 15 0.68 13.92 9.24
C GLY A 15 1.43 14.03 7.91
N GLY A 16 0.74 14.45 6.85
CA GLY A 16 1.30 14.48 5.49
C GLY A 16 1.57 13.10 4.87
N GLU A 17 0.97 12.02 5.40
CA GLU A 17 1.07 10.68 4.80
C GLU A 17 0.64 10.65 3.31
N PRO A 18 -0.46 11.32 2.91
CA PRO A 18 -0.86 11.37 1.50
C PRO A 18 0.18 12.07 0.62
N GLU A 19 0.72 13.21 1.05
CA GLU A 19 1.73 14.01 0.34
C GLU A 19 3.04 13.23 0.22
N TYR A 20 3.47 12.59 1.30
CA TYR A 20 4.64 11.71 1.30
C TYR A 20 4.44 10.55 0.31
N GLY A 21 3.29 9.89 0.35
CA GLY A 21 2.94 8.80 -0.56
C GLY A 21 2.96 9.22 -2.03
N LEU A 22 2.50 10.44 -2.35
CA LEU A 22 2.52 10.99 -3.72
C LEU A 22 3.91 11.41 -4.19
N SER A 23 4.84 11.69 -3.27
CA SER A 23 6.23 12.04 -3.61
C SER A 23 7.08 10.84 -4.06
N ARG A 24 6.62 9.60 -3.81
CA ARG A 24 7.32 8.35 -4.15
C ARG A 24 7.02 7.88 -5.56
N THR A 25 7.91 7.08 -6.14
CA THR A 25 7.66 6.49 -7.47
C THR A 25 6.54 5.44 -7.38
N PRO A 26 5.86 5.12 -8.50
CA PRO A 26 4.87 4.05 -8.52
C PRO A 26 5.38 2.71 -7.99
N GLU A 27 6.64 2.35 -8.31
CA GLU A 27 7.28 1.10 -7.87
C GLU A 27 7.42 1.06 -6.34
N GLU A 28 7.92 2.14 -5.75
CA GLU A 28 8.10 2.24 -4.29
C GLU A 28 6.76 2.16 -3.55
N ARG A 29 5.71 2.75 -4.12
CA ARG A 29 4.34 2.66 -3.57
C ARG A 29 3.80 1.24 -3.64
N LEU A 30 4.09 0.50 -4.71
CA LEU A 30 3.70 -0.90 -4.85
C LEU A 30 4.43 -1.79 -3.85
N GLU A 31 5.72 -1.56 -3.62
CA GLU A 31 6.50 -2.27 -2.60
C GLU A 31 5.96 -2.01 -1.19
N ALA A 32 5.65 -0.75 -0.86
CA ALA A 32 5.04 -0.39 0.42
C ALA A 32 3.66 -1.05 0.59
N ALA A 33 2.83 -1.06 -0.46
CA ALA A 33 1.53 -1.72 -0.43
C ALA A 33 1.66 -3.24 -0.22
N GLU A 34 2.64 -3.89 -0.85
CA GLU A 34 2.93 -5.31 -0.67
C GLU A 34 3.38 -5.64 0.76
N LEU A 35 4.24 -4.80 1.35
CA LEU A 35 4.64 -4.95 2.75
C LEU A 35 3.44 -4.85 3.70
N LEU A 36 2.61 -3.81 3.53
CA LEU A 36 1.40 -3.63 4.33
C LEU A 36 0.45 -4.81 4.16
N ARG A 37 0.30 -5.32 2.94
CA ARG A 37 -0.51 -6.50 2.65
C ARG A 37 -0.03 -7.73 3.44
N GLN A 38 1.28 -7.99 3.47
CA GLN A 38 1.86 -9.09 4.25
C GLN A 38 1.63 -8.92 5.76
N ILE A 39 1.80 -7.71 6.28
CA ILE A 39 1.61 -7.40 7.70
C ILE A 39 0.16 -7.64 8.14
N HIS A 40 -0.81 -7.16 7.36
CA HIS A 40 -2.22 -7.21 7.75
C HIS A 40 -2.87 -8.58 7.52
N TYR A 41 -2.49 -9.29 6.46
CA TYR A 41 -3.18 -10.52 6.05
C TYR A 41 -2.38 -11.80 6.35
N GLY A 42 -1.06 -11.69 6.55
CA GLY A 42 -0.19 -12.85 6.79
C GLY A 42 -0.11 -13.81 5.60
N ASP A 43 0.92 -14.67 5.56
CA ASP A 43 1.20 -15.54 4.41
C ASP A 43 0.04 -16.49 4.03
N ALA A 44 -0.73 -16.93 5.04
CA ALA A 44 -1.82 -17.90 4.87
C ALA A 44 -3.05 -17.37 4.14
N ALA A 45 -3.34 -16.06 4.19
CA ALA A 45 -4.46 -15.46 3.45
C ALA A 45 -4.17 -15.25 1.95
N ILE A 46 -2.94 -15.52 1.52
CA ILE A 46 -2.35 -15.04 0.26
C ILE A 46 -2.03 -16.19 -0.70
N THR A 47 -1.70 -17.37 -0.18
CA THR A 47 -1.54 -18.58 -1.00
C THR A 47 -2.88 -19.06 -1.60
N GLY A 48 -4.00 -18.61 -1.03
CA GLY A 48 -5.29 -18.61 -1.71
C GLY A 48 -5.27 -17.55 -2.82
N ARG A 49 -5.21 -18.01 -4.08
CA ARG A 49 -5.23 -17.22 -5.32
C ARG A 49 -5.92 -15.85 -5.13
N LEU A 50 -5.13 -14.80 -4.88
CA LEU A 50 -5.63 -13.43 -4.84
C LEU A 50 -6.36 -13.17 -6.16
N GLN A 51 -7.61 -12.73 -6.07
CA GLN A 51 -8.42 -12.33 -7.22
C GLN A 51 -7.65 -11.17 -7.88
N ARG A 52 -7.05 -11.44 -9.04
CA ARG A 52 -6.24 -10.47 -9.77
C ARG A 52 -7.21 -9.47 -10.41
N VAL A 53 -7.39 -8.33 -9.76
CA VAL A 53 -8.33 -7.27 -10.18
C VAL A 53 -7.89 -6.57 -11.48
N PHE A 54 -6.72 -6.93 -12.04
CA PHE A 54 -6.28 -6.56 -13.39
C PHE A 54 -6.55 -7.66 -14.41
N GLU A 55 -7.76 -8.23 -14.43
CA GLU A 55 -8.22 -9.06 -15.55
C GLU A 55 -8.88 -8.13 -16.58
N PHE A 56 -8.37 -8.14 -17.82
CA PHE A 56 -9.00 -7.41 -18.91
C PHE A 56 -10.36 -8.06 -19.20
N ALA A 57 -11.45 -7.30 -19.06
CA ALA A 57 -12.74 -7.74 -19.57
C ALA A 57 -12.68 -7.73 -21.11
N GLU A 58 -12.82 -8.89 -21.75
CA GLU A 58 -13.00 -8.95 -23.19
C GLU A 58 -14.33 -8.26 -23.55
N LEU A 59 -14.27 -7.27 -24.44
CA LEU A 59 -15.45 -6.66 -25.02
C LEU A 59 -16.15 -7.71 -25.89
N GLY A 60 -17.21 -8.33 -25.37
CA GLY A 60 -17.98 -9.32 -26.11
C GLY A 60 -18.45 -8.76 -27.46
N ALA A 61 -18.07 -9.42 -28.56
CA ALA A 61 -18.64 -9.15 -29.87
C ALA A 61 -20.11 -9.61 -29.86
N GLY A 62 -21.02 -8.67 -30.10
CA GLY A 62 -22.44 -8.95 -30.30
C GLY A 62 -22.74 -9.57 -31.66
#